data_AF-A0A9X1RUL5-F1
#
_entry.id   AF-A0A9X1RUL5-F1
#
_cell.length_a   1.000
_cell.length_b   1.000
_cell.length_c   1.000
_cell.angle_alpha   90.00
_cell.angle_beta   90.00
_cell.angle_gamma   90.00
#
_symmetry.space_group_name_H-M   'P 1'
#
loop_
_entity.id
_entity.type
_entity.pdbx_description
1 polymer ?
#
loop_
_entity_poly.entity_id
_entity_poly.type
_entity_poly.pdbx_seq_one_letter_code
_entity_poly.pdbx_strand_id
1 'polypeptide(L)'
;MTGASKSMSARFGHIKRRLIRDEPLTGDLLKLALDVVGDGDSGDAQIDTIANKLMSGQKLGTYELHLMVDVFLLHARLASASALANDQFEPKA
;
A
#
# COMPACT_ATOMS: atom_id res chain seq x y z
N MET A 1 -19.84 -6.14 -6.01
CA MET A 1 -18.40 -5.85 -5.81
C MET A 1 -17.64 -6.32 -7.05
N THR A 2 -17.16 -5.39 -7.87
CA THR A 2 -16.40 -5.65 -9.10
C THR A 2 -15.12 -6.46 -8.79
N GLY A 3 -14.67 -7.32 -9.71
CA GLY A 3 -13.51 -8.21 -9.49
C GLY A 3 -12.20 -7.47 -9.17
N ALA A 4 -12.06 -6.21 -9.63
CA ALA A 4 -10.88 -5.38 -9.43
C ALA A 4 -10.67 -4.95 -7.97
N SER A 5 -11.73 -4.58 -7.22
CA SER A 5 -11.57 -4.19 -5.81
C SER A 5 -11.20 -5.37 -4.92
N LYS A 6 -11.71 -6.57 -5.25
CA LYS A 6 -11.34 -7.83 -4.59
C LYS A 6 -9.88 -8.19 -4.86
N SER A 7 -9.39 -8.01 -6.09
CA SER A 7 -7.99 -8.29 -6.42
C SER A 7 -7.04 -7.33 -5.69
N MET A 8 -7.36 -6.04 -5.62
CA MET A 8 -6.54 -5.06 -4.91
C MET A 8 -6.49 -5.33 -3.40
N SER A 9 -7.64 -5.64 -2.79
CA SER A 9 -7.71 -6.03 -1.38
C SER A 9 -6.85 -7.27 -1.09
N ALA A 10 -6.83 -8.24 -2.00
CA ALA A 10 -5.99 -9.43 -1.87
C ALA A 10 -4.50 -9.09 -1.95
N ARG A 11 -4.10 -8.17 -2.84
CA ARG A 11 -2.71 -7.68 -2.96
C ARG A 11 -2.25 -6.95 -1.70
N PHE A 12 -3.05 -6.02 -1.17
CA PHE A 12 -2.73 -5.35 0.09
C PHE A 12 -2.65 -6.33 1.27
N GLY A 13 -3.55 -7.32 1.31
CA GLY A 13 -3.47 -8.41 2.28
C GLY A 13 -2.18 -9.23 2.15
N HIS A 14 -1.67 -9.42 0.93
CA HIS A 14 -0.39 -10.10 0.69
C HIS A 14 0.79 -9.28 1.22
N ILE A 15 0.82 -7.97 0.95
CA ILE A 15 1.82 -7.05 1.50
C ILE A 15 1.83 -7.13 3.03
N LYS A 16 0.67 -6.96 3.67
CA LYS A 16 0.52 -7.06 5.14
C LYS A 16 1.09 -8.36 5.69
N ARG A 17 0.75 -9.50 5.09
CA ARG A 17 1.22 -10.82 5.56
C ARG A 17 2.74 -10.99 5.45
N ARG A 18 3.37 -10.47 4.39
CA ARG A 18 4.84 -10.53 4.23
C ARG A 18 5.54 -9.67 5.28
N LEU A 19 5.11 -8.42 5.43
CA LEU A 19 5.71 -7.48 6.38
C LEU A 19 5.60 -7.97 7.84
N ILE A 20 4.45 -8.55 8.23
CA ILE A 20 4.27 -9.13 9.58
C ILE A 20 5.22 -10.32 9.83
N ARG A 21 5.62 -11.03 8.77
CA ARG A 21 6.56 -12.16 8.84
C ARG A 21 8.01 -11.74 8.67
N ASP A 22 8.29 -10.45 8.66
CA ASP A 22 9.61 -9.88 8.37
C ASP A 22 10.18 -10.32 7.01
N GLU A 23 9.30 -10.69 6.07
CA GLU A 23 9.71 -11.08 4.72
C GLU A 23 9.83 -9.83 3.83
N PRO A 24 10.95 -9.65 3.09
CA PRO A 24 11.10 -8.52 2.19
C PRO A 24 10.06 -8.56 1.08
N LEU A 25 9.59 -7.38 0.65
CA LEU A 25 8.74 -7.26 -0.52
C LEU A 25 9.61 -7.29 -1.78
N THR A 26 9.12 -7.94 -2.83
CA THR A 26 9.83 -8.03 -4.12
C THR A 26 8.86 -7.83 -5.28
N GLY A 27 9.41 -7.48 -6.44
CA GLY A 27 8.66 -7.33 -7.70
C GLY A 27 7.43 -6.43 -7.57
N ASP A 28 6.29 -6.93 -8.05
CA ASP A 28 5.03 -6.19 -8.08
C ASP A 28 4.46 -5.81 -6.70
N LEU A 29 4.84 -6.51 -5.64
CA LEU A 29 4.40 -6.19 -4.28
C LEU A 29 5.22 -5.03 -3.70
N LEU A 30 6.53 -4.99 -3.99
CA LEU A 30 7.37 -3.85 -3.61
C LEU A 30 6.91 -2.61 -4.36
N LYS A 31 6.73 -2.70 -5.68
CA LYS A 31 6.25 -1.59 -6.50
C LYS A 31 4.91 -1.05 -5.97
N LEU A 32 3.95 -1.93 -5.72
CA LEU A 32 2.65 -1.52 -5.17
C LEU A 32 2.77 -0.89 -3.78
N ALA A 33 3.68 -1.35 -2.93
CA ALA A 33 3.90 -0.73 -1.63
C ALA A 33 4.49 0.68 -1.77
N LEU A 34 5.45 0.88 -2.67
CA LEU A 34 6.04 2.19 -2.96
C LEU A 34 5.05 3.13 -3.64
N ASP A 35 4.15 2.63 -4.49
CA ASP A 35 3.05 3.43 -5.04
C ASP A 35 2.11 3.98 -3.93
N VAL A 36 2.11 3.34 -2.74
CA VAL A 36 1.29 3.75 -1.59
C VAL A 36 2.02 4.73 -0.67
N VAL A 37 3.31 4.50 -0.38
CA VAL A 37 4.07 5.35 0.56
C VAL A 37 4.93 6.41 -0.11
N GLY A 38 5.29 6.24 -1.36
CA GLY A 38 6.26 7.08 -2.08
C GLY A 38 7.62 6.39 -2.29
N ASP A 39 8.53 7.14 -2.88
CA ASP A 39 9.85 6.72 -3.34
C ASP A 39 11.01 7.13 -2.40
N GLY A 40 10.69 7.69 -1.24
CA GLY A 40 11.69 8.09 -0.25
C GLY A 40 12.15 9.55 -0.33
N ASP A 41 11.43 10.38 -1.09
CA ASP A 41 11.65 11.82 -1.19
C ASP A 41 10.31 12.60 -1.06
N SER A 42 9.47 12.22 -0.08
CA SER A 42 8.20 12.90 0.17
C SER A 42 8.35 14.16 1.04
N GLY A 43 9.55 14.41 1.57
CA GLY A 43 9.82 15.49 2.53
C GLY A 43 9.36 15.19 3.96
N ASP A 44 8.85 13.98 4.21
CA ASP A 44 8.49 13.49 5.53
C ASP A 44 9.45 12.37 5.91
N ALA A 45 10.34 12.65 6.86
CA ALA A 45 11.41 11.73 7.24
C ALA A 45 10.91 10.35 7.67
N GLN A 46 9.69 10.25 8.22
CA GLN A 46 9.11 8.98 8.66
C GLN A 46 8.63 8.16 7.47
N ILE A 47 7.98 8.80 6.49
CA ILE A 47 7.56 8.17 5.24
C ILE A 47 8.79 7.74 4.45
N ASP A 48 9.79 8.62 4.34
CA ASP A 48 11.02 8.37 3.61
C ASP A 48 11.79 7.19 4.21
N THR A 49 11.83 7.09 5.53
CA THR A 49 12.43 5.94 6.23
C THR A 49 11.72 4.63 5.88
N ILE A 50 10.38 4.62 5.82
CA ILE A 50 9.61 3.42 5.47
C ILE A 50 9.91 3.02 4.02
N ALA A 51 9.84 3.96 3.07
CA ALA A 51 10.13 3.70 1.66
C ALA A 51 11.55 3.14 1.47
N ASN A 52 12.56 3.75 2.10
CA ASN A 52 13.94 3.32 2.04
C ASN A 52 14.15 1.91 2.62
N LYS A 53 13.48 1.57 3.72
CA LYS A 53 13.51 0.21 4.30
C LYS A 53 12.85 -0.82 3.39
N LEU A 54 11.72 -0.48 2.78
CA LEU A 54 11.05 -1.36 1.81
C LEU A 54 11.96 -1.63 0.60
N MET A 55 12.60 -0.60 0.04
CA MET A 55 13.52 -0.73 -1.09
C MET A 55 14.76 -1.57 -0.76
N SER A 56 15.31 -1.41 0.44
CA SER A 56 16.48 -2.17 0.91
C SER A 56 16.15 -3.55 1.48
N GLY A 57 14.86 -3.91 1.56
CA GLY A 57 14.41 -5.17 2.16
C GLY A 57 14.64 -5.25 3.67
N GLN A 58 14.86 -4.11 4.33
CA GLN A 58 15.03 -4.04 5.77
C GLN A 58 13.69 -4.23 6.49
N LYS A 59 13.77 -4.80 7.70
CA LYS A 59 12.62 -4.96 8.58
C LYS A 59 12.10 -3.58 9.02
N LEU A 60 10.78 -3.44 8.97
CA LEU A 60 10.08 -2.31 9.58
C LEU A 60 10.01 -2.50 11.10
N GLY A 61 10.32 -1.43 11.85
CA GLY A 61 10.09 -1.38 13.29
C GLY A 61 8.58 -1.41 13.60
N THR A 62 8.22 -1.64 14.86
CA THR A 62 6.82 -1.77 15.28
C THR A 62 5.96 -0.58 14.85
N TYR A 63 6.48 0.64 15.03
CA TYR A 63 5.76 1.86 14.65
C TYR A 63 5.65 2.03 13.13
N GLU A 64 6.73 1.77 12.40
CA GLU A 64 6.75 1.80 10.93
C GLU A 64 5.80 0.77 10.32
N LEU A 65 5.74 -0.43 10.90
CA LEU A 65 4.82 -1.48 10.49
C LEU A 65 3.36 -1.05 10.73
N HIS A 66 3.08 -0.42 11.88
CA HIS A 66 1.76 0.13 12.17
C HIS A 66 1.35 1.20 11.15
N LEU A 67 2.24 2.16 10.86
CA LEU A 67 1.99 3.18 9.83
C LEU A 67 1.75 2.55 8.47
N MET A 68 2.60 1.62 8.05
CA MET A 68 2.48 0.93 6.76
C MET A 68 1.15 0.19 6.62
N VAL A 69 0.78 -0.60 7.64
CA VAL A 69 -0.34 -1.53 7.54
C VAL A 69 -1.68 -0.90 7.88
N ASP A 70 -1.74 -0.18 9.00
CA ASP A 70 -2.99 0.28 9.57
C ASP A 70 -3.35 1.70 9.11
N VAL A 71 -2.36 2.47 8.62
CA VAL A 71 -2.59 3.81 8.05
C VAL A 71 -2.51 3.75 6.52
N PHE A 72 -1.33 3.54 5.93
CA PHE A 72 -1.15 3.75 4.49
C PHE A 72 -1.91 2.73 3.64
N LEU A 73 -1.75 1.42 3.89
CA LEU A 73 -2.50 0.39 3.14
C LEU A 73 -4.02 0.49 3.35
N LEU A 74 -4.47 0.92 4.54
CA LEU A 74 -5.89 1.13 4.80
C LEU A 74 -6.43 2.28 3.93
N HIS A 75 -5.75 3.42 3.91
CA HIS A 75 -6.16 4.57 3.11
C HIS A 75 -6.13 4.25 1.60
N ALA A 76 -5.11 3.54 1.12
CA ALA A 76 -5.05 3.07 -0.27
C ALA A 76 -6.22 2.13 -0.62
N ARG A 77 -6.62 1.26 0.31
CA ARG A 77 -7.79 0.39 0.14
C ARG A 77 -9.10 1.17 0.10
N LEU A 78 -9.26 2.18 0.95
CA LEU A 78 -10.46 3.01 0.95
C LEU A 78 -10.54 3.89 -0.30
N ALA A 79 -9.40 4.46 -0.73
CA ALA A 79 -9.31 5.25 -1.96
C ALA A 79 -9.65 4.41 -3.20
N SER A 80 -9.09 3.20 -3.31
CA SER A 80 -9.42 2.29 -4.43
C SER A 80 -10.87 1.81 -4.42
N ALA A 81 -11.49 1.63 -3.24
CA ALA A 81 -12.91 1.33 -3.15
C ALA A 81 -13.79 2.53 -3.57
N SER A 82 -13.38 3.74 -3.19
CA SER A 82 -14.09 5.00 -3.50
C SER A 82 -13.99 5.38 -4.99
N ALA A 83 -12.81 5.29 -5.59
CA ALA A 83 -12.60 5.59 -7.01
C ALA A 83 -13.52 4.76 -7.92
N LEU A 84 -13.70 3.47 -7.60
CA LEU A 84 -14.59 2.57 -8.35
C LEU A 84 -16.08 2.84 -8.11
N ALA A 85 -16.44 3.53 -7.02
CA ALA A 85 -17.82 3.96 -6.78
C ALA A 85 -18.17 5.19 -7.63
N ASN A 86 -17.21 6.10 -7.85
CA ASN A 86 -17.44 7.29 -8.68
C ASN A 86 -17.58 6.97 -10.18
N ASP A 87 -16.86 5.98 -10.71
CA ASP A 87 -17.00 5.54 -12.12
C ASP A 87 -18.40 4.98 -12.46
N GLN A 88 -19.22 4.64 -11.46
CA GLN A 88 -20.59 4.13 -11.69
C GLN A 88 -21.64 5.24 -11.90
N PHE A 89 -21.26 6.52 -11.72
CA PHE A 89 -22.18 7.66 -11.78
C PHE A 89 -21.95 8.61 -12.96
N GLU A 90 -21.02 8.32 -13.86
CA GLU A 90 -20.88 9.06 -15.12
C GLU A 90 -22.11 8.80 -16.02
N PRO A 91 -22.96 9.79 -16.32
CA PRO A 91 -24.07 9.61 -17.24
C PRO A 91 -23.50 9.37 -18.64
N LYS A 92 -23.86 8.25 -19.27
CA LYS A 92 -23.59 8.04 -20.69
C LYS A 92 -24.31 9.16 -21.47
N ALA A 93 -23.52 9.99 -22.13
CA ALA A 93 -23.99 10.94 -23.13
C ALA A 93 -24.69 10.23 -24.31
#